data_AF-X1CUE9-F1
#
_entry.id   AF-X1CUE9-F1
#
_cell.length_a   1.000
_cell.length_b   1.000
_cell.length_c   1.000
_cell.angle_alpha   90.00
_cell.angle_beta   90.00
_cell.angle_gamma   90.00
#
_symmetry.space_group_name_H-M   'P 1'
#
loop_
_entity.id
_entity.type
_entity.pdbx_description
1 polymer ?
#
loop_
_entity_poly.entity_id
_entity_poly.type
_entity_poly.pdbx_seq_one_letter_code
_entity_poly.pdbx_strand_id
1 'polypeptide(L)'
;AYLDIDCHHGDGVQWLFYDDPNVLTISYHQDGRFLFPGTGNINETGEGKGKGFSINFPLLPGTYNKSFINLFRKTAPKILEAYAPDILITQLGVDTYFDDPLTQMGFSLAVYRDIAQTMKTIAREYCQNKWVALGGGGYLMTVVPRAWTIFLARMLDVELKNELPDSWITEAKEDAPYEDTPYLLWDRGEKVEVQMLSHPEIAKKIIDYTKSLVEISNEKYIP
;
A
#
# COMPACT_ATOMS: atom_id res chain seq x y z
N ALA A 1 -10.11 1.84 12.48
CA ALA A 1 -9.91 1.11 11.21
C ALA A 1 -8.45 0.73 11.06
N TYR A 2 -8.18 -0.45 10.52
CA TYR A 2 -6.85 -0.95 10.17
C TYR A 2 -6.73 -0.98 8.64
N LEU A 3 -5.78 -0.25 8.07
CA LEU A 3 -5.52 -0.21 6.63
C LEU A 3 -4.10 -0.73 6.36
N ASP A 4 -4.03 -1.78 5.56
CA ASP A 4 -2.81 -2.49 5.23
C ASP A 4 -2.43 -2.29 3.76
N ILE A 5 -1.20 -1.84 3.52
CA ILE A 5 -0.61 -1.71 2.17
C ILE A 5 0.60 -2.63 1.97
N ASP A 6 0.87 -3.55 2.91
CA ASP A 6 1.81 -4.63 2.68
C ASP A 6 1.41 -5.44 1.46
N CYS A 7 2.39 -5.93 0.72
CA CYS A 7 2.10 -6.75 -0.44
C CYS A 7 1.46 -8.09 -0.05
N HIS A 8 1.71 -8.58 1.16
CA HIS A 8 1.07 -9.76 1.70
C HIS A 8 -0.28 -9.41 2.32
N HIS A 9 -1.26 -10.30 2.17
CA HIS A 9 -2.53 -10.11 2.86
C HIS A 9 -2.33 -10.13 4.38
N GLY A 10 -2.87 -9.11 5.06
CA GLY A 10 -2.91 -9.00 6.52
C GLY A 10 -3.87 -10.00 7.19
N ASP A 11 -3.72 -11.28 6.87
CA ASP A 11 -4.64 -12.37 7.21
C ASP A 11 -4.84 -12.53 8.72
N GLY A 12 -3.78 -12.43 9.51
CA GLY A 12 -3.86 -12.53 10.97
C GLY A 12 -4.76 -11.45 11.57
N VAL A 13 -4.65 -10.21 11.10
CA VAL A 13 -5.50 -9.09 11.59
C VAL A 13 -6.93 -9.27 11.10
N GLN A 14 -7.13 -9.68 9.84
CA GLN A 14 -8.46 -10.00 9.32
C GLN A 14 -9.14 -11.09 10.17
N TRP A 15 -8.48 -12.22 10.42
CA TRP A 15 -9.05 -13.34 11.16
C TRP A 15 -9.34 -13.00 12.62
N LEU A 16 -8.50 -12.18 13.25
CA LEU A 16 -8.70 -11.75 14.63
C LEU A 16 -10.00 -10.95 14.83
N PHE A 17 -10.43 -10.19 13.81
CA PHE A 17 -11.60 -9.31 13.87
C PHE A 17 -12.71 -9.69 12.91
N TYR A 18 -12.70 -10.92 12.38
CA TYR A 18 -13.56 -11.32 11.26
C TYR A 18 -15.06 -11.26 11.59
N ASP A 19 -15.43 -11.36 12.87
CA ASP A 19 -16.80 -11.27 13.36
C ASP A 19 -17.11 -9.98 14.16
N ASP A 20 -16.14 -9.05 14.27
CA ASP A 20 -16.25 -7.82 15.06
C ASP A 20 -16.56 -6.58 14.20
N PRO A 21 -17.77 -5.98 14.29
CA PRO A 21 -18.11 -4.77 13.54
C PRO A 21 -17.37 -3.51 14.02
N ASN A 22 -16.72 -3.55 15.18
CA ASN A 22 -15.99 -2.40 15.73
C ASN A 22 -14.58 -2.25 15.15
N VAL A 23 -14.14 -3.18 14.29
CA VAL A 23 -12.86 -3.10 13.60
C VAL A 23 -13.02 -3.37 12.11
N LEU A 24 -12.94 -2.30 11.33
CA LEU A 24 -12.78 -2.41 9.88
C LEU A 24 -11.33 -2.75 9.51
N THR A 25 -11.13 -3.86 8.79
CA THR A 25 -9.86 -4.20 8.12
C THR A 25 -9.95 -3.93 6.62
N ILE A 26 -8.95 -3.26 6.07
CA ILE A 26 -8.81 -3.02 4.63
C ILE A 26 -7.40 -3.46 4.24
N SER A 27 -7.26 -4.33 3.25
CA SER A 27 -5.94 -4.78 2.78
C SER A 27 -5.82 -4.66 1.26
N TYR A 28 -4.77 -3.98 0.82
CA TYR A 28 -4.36 -3.91 -0.58
C TYR A 28 -3.08 -4.72 -0.77
N HIS A 29 -3.24 -5.95 -1.24
CA HIS A 29 -2.15 -6.94 -1.29
C HIS A 29 -2.08 -7.59 -2.67
N GLN A 30 -0.96 -8.20 -3.03
CA GLN A 30 -0.90 -9.06 -4.21
C GLN A 30 -1.80 -10.29 -4.00
N ASP A 31 -2.57 -10.62 -5.03
CA ASP A 31 -3.57 -11.68 -4.99
C ASP A 31 -2.97 -13.01 -4.51
N GLY A 32 -3.64 -13.63 -3.53
CA GLY A 32 -3.19 -14.86 -2.87
C GLY A 32 -3.01 -16.06 -3.81
N ARG A 33 -3.55 -16.03 -5.03
CA ARG A 33 -3.24 -17.03 -6.06
C ARG A 33 -1.77 -17.03 -6.49
N PHE A 34 -1.06 -15.92 -6.26
CA PHE A 34 0.33 -15.72 -6.65
C PHE A 34 1.28 -15.50 -5.47
N LEU A 35 0.79 -15.09 -4.30
CA LEU A 35 1.62 -14.77 -3.14
C LEU A 35 1.09 -15.41 -1.86
N PHE A 36 2.01 -15.69 -0.92
CA PHE A 36 1.65 -16.00 0.46
C PHE A 36 0.77 -14.87 1.04
N PRO A 37 -0.22 -15.14 1.90
CA PRO A 37 -0.61 -16.42 2.52
C PRO A 37 -1.62 -17.28 1.72
N GLY A 38 -2.02 -16.85 0.52
CA GLY A 38 -3.05 -17.56 -0.25
C GLY A 38 -4.51 -17.20 0.10
N THR A 39 -4.72 -16.30 1.06
CA THR A 39 -6.02 -15.75 1.45
C THR A 39 -6.19 -14.32 0.92
N GLY A 40 -7.23 -13.59 1.36
CA GLY A 40 -7.47 -12.21 0.92
C GLY A 40 -8.34 -12.14 -0.33
N ASN A 41 -9.16 -13.16 -0.57
CA ASN A 41 -10.10 -13.11 -1.68
C ASN A 41 -11.14 -11.99 -1.46
N ILE A 42 -11.59 -11.37 -2.56
CA ILE A 42 -12.61 -10.31 -2.52
C ILE A 42 -13.95 -10.73 -1.87
N ASN A 43 -14.19 -12.03 -1.74
CA ASN A 43 -15.39 -12.59 -1.10
C ASN A 43 -15.22 -12.88 0.40
N GLU A 44 -13.99 -12.83 0.92
CA GLU A 44 -13.70 -12.86 2.36
C GLU A 44 -14.04 -11.50 2.95
N THR A 45 -15.23 -11.36 3.56
CA THR A 45 -15.74 -10.05 4.00
C THR A 45 -16.27 -10.04 5.42
N GLY A 46 -15.69 -10.85 6.29
CA GLY A 46 -16.19 -11.06 7.64
C GLY A 46 -17.40 -12.01 7.70
N GLU A 47 -17.84 -12.26 8.92
CA GLU A 47 -18.98 -13.12 9.25
C GLU A 47 -19.80 -12.56 10.42
N GLY A 48 -20.99 -13.12 10.65
CA GLY A 48 -21.85 -12.71 11.75
C GLY A 48 -22.09 -11.19 11.76
N LYS A 49 -21.68 -10.54 12.85
CA LYS A 49 -21.79 -9.08 13.01
C LYS A 49 -20.70 -8.31 12.26
N GLY A 50 -19.53 -8.90 12.06
CA GLY A 50 -18.41 -8.36 11.29
C GLY A 50 -18.59 -8.45 9.77
N LYS A 51 -19.71 -8.99 9.27
CA LYS A 51 -19.98 -9.03 7.82
C LYS A 51 -19.99 -7.63 7.23
N GLY A 52 -19.08 -7.36 6.29
CA GLY A 52 -18.86 -6.06 5.67
C GLY A 52 -17.69 -5.26 6.24
N PHE A 53 -17.07 -5.73 7.33
CA PHE A 53 -15.97 -5.06 8.02
C PHE A 53 -14.58 -5.68 7.74
N SER A 54 -14.50 -6.62 6.80
CA SER A 54 -13.24 -7.02 6.16
C SER A 54 -13.30 -6.74 4.66
N ILE A 55 -12.35 -5.97 4.15
CA ILE A 55 -12.32 -5.52 2.76
C ILE A 55 -10.96 -5.86 2.15
N ASN A 56 -10.98 -6.70 1.13
CA ASN A 56 -9.78 -7.13 0.42
C ASN A 56 -9.76 -6.59 -1.01
N PHE A 57 -8.60 -6.03 -1.37
CA PHE A 57 -8.26 -5.62 -2.72
C PHE A 57 -7.09 -6.50 -3.22
N PRO A 58 -7.36 -7.72 -3.70
CA PRO A 58 -6.32 -8.55 -4.30
C PRO A 58 -5.85 -7.91 -5.60
N LEU A 59 -4.57 -7.59 -5.70
CA LEU A 59 -3.93 -6.91 -6.83
C LEU A 59 -3.26 -7.93 -7.74
N LEU A 60 -3.30 -7.70 -9.06
CA LEU A 60 -2.55 -8.55 -9.98
C LEU A 60 -1.05 -8.24 -9.89
N PRO A 61 -0.18 -9.26 -10.08
CA PRO A 61 1.23 -9.02 -10.34
C PRO A 61 1.43 -7.97 -11.44
N GLY A 62 2.36 -7.04 -11.20
CA GLY A 62 2.65 -5.92 -12.07
C GLY A 62 1.76 -4.68 -11.86
N THR A 63 0.84 -4.69 -10.88
CA THR A 63 0.15 -3.45 -10.49
C THR A 63 1.20 -2.41 -10.07
N TYR A 64 1.10 -1.21 -10.65
CA TYR A 64 2.10 -0.14 -10.58
C TYR A 64 1.45 1.17 -10.17
N ASN A 65 2.25 2.23 -9.99
CA ASN A 65 1.83 3.50 -9.40
C ASN A 65 0.50 4.02 -9.93
N LYS A 66 0.35 4.15 -11.25
CA LYS A 66 -0.85 4.76 -11.85
C LYS A 66 -2.13 3.97 -11.57
N SER A 67 -2.08 2.65 -11.76
CA SER A 67 -3.26 1.80 -11.56
C SER A 67 -3.61 1.70 -10.08
N PHE A 68 -2.60 1.56 -9.21
CA PHE A 68 -2.80 1.52 -7.77
C PHE A 68 -3.34 2.83 -7.19
N ILE A 69 -2.72 3.98 -7.48
CA ILE A 69 -3.17 5.26 -6.93
C ILE A 69 -4.58 5.61 -7.36
N ASN A 70 -4.97 5.27 -8.59
CA ASN A 70 -6.36 5.43 -9.03
C ASN A 70 -7.32 4.56 -8.22
N LEU A 71 -6.99 3.29 -7.95
CA LEU A 71 -7.77 2.41 -7.09
C LEU A 71 -7.84 2.96 -5.66
N PHE A 72 -6.69 3.21 -5.05
CA PHE A 72 -6.53 3.64 -3.65
C PHE A 72 -7.31 4.93 -3.36
N ARG A 73 -7.12 5.98 -4.18
CA ARG A 73 -7.81 7.27 -4.01
C ARG A 73 -9.32 7.20 -4.23
N LYS A 74 -9.81 6.22 -5.00
CA LYS A 74 -11.25 6.04 -5.27
C LYS A 74 -11.95 5.16 -4.24
N THR A 75 -11.20 4.39 -3.45
CA THR A 75 -11.73 3.39 -2.52
C THR A 75 -11.48 3.78 -1.07
N ALA A 76 -10.23 3.92 -0.63
CA ALA A 76 -9.89 4.11 0.78
C ALA A 76 -10.60 5.32 1.43
N PRO A 77 -10.62 6.54 0.83
CA PRO A 77 -11.31 7.67 1.44
C PRO A 77 -12.81 7.43 1.64
N LYS A 78 -13.50 6.88 0.63
CA LYS A 78 -14.95 6.65 0.69
C LYS A 78 -15.32 5.58 1.71
N ILE A 79 -14.56 4.49 1.75
CA ILE A 79 -14.77 3.41 2.71
C ILE A 79 -14.60 3.94 4.14
N LEU A 80 -13.53 4.72 4.38
CA LEU A 80 -13.23 5.25 5.71
C LEU A 80 -14.17 6.38 6.12
N GLU A 81 -14.68 7.17 5.17
CA GLU A 81 -15.77 8.12 5.40
C GLU A 81 -17.04 7.41 5.85
N ALA A 82 -17.45 6.35 5.14
CA ALA A 82 -18.64 5.58 5.45
C ALA A 82 -18.54 4.86 6.81
N TYR A 83 -17.35 4.39 7.17
CA TYR A 83 -17.11 3.71 8.45
C TYR A 83 -16.96 4.66 9.64
N ALA A 84 -16.50 5.90 9.41
CA ALA A 84 -16.28 6.92 10.45
C ALA A 84 -15.42 6.43 11.66
N PRO A 85 -14.16 6.00 11.44
CA PRO A 85 -13.32 5.44 12.49
C PRO A 85 -12.86 6.48 13.53
N ASP A 86 -12.80 6.10 14.80
CA ASP A 86 -12.21 6.94 15.85
C ASP A 86 -10.69 7.11 15.73
N ILE A 87 -10.01 6.14 15.12
CA ILE A 87 -8.56 6.10 14.92
C ILE A 87 -8.22 5.32 13.65
N LEU A 88 -7.20 5.80 12.94
CA LEU A 88 -6.59 5.08 11.83
C LEU A 88 -5.30 4.38 12.30
N ILE A 89 -5.22 3.07 12.09
CA ILE A 89 -4.01 2.28 12.25
C ILE A 89 -3.60 1.84 10.84
N THR A 90 -2.36 2.11 10.44
CA THR A 90 -1.85 1.71 9.12
C THR A 90 -0.66 0.77 9.26
N GLN A 91 -0.66 -0.30 8.48
CA GLN A 91 0.52 -1.11 8.22
C GLN A 91 1.13 -0.58 6.92
N LEU A 92 2.40 -0.16 6.99
CA LEU A 92 3.10 0.55 5.92
C LEU A 92 4.26 -0.30 5.37
N GLY A 93 3.95 -1.54 5.02
CA GLY A 93 4.82 -2.40 4.24
C GLY A 93 5.20 -1.73 2.93
N VAL A 94 6.46 -1.92 2.54
CA VAL A 94 7.07 -1.32 1.35
C VAL A 94 7.65 -2.37 0.42
N ASP A 95 7.32 -3.64 0.67
CA ASP A 95 7.62 -4.78 -0.21
C ASP A 95 6.82 -4.76 -1.52
N THR A 96 5.91 -3.80 -1.71
CA THR A 96 5.31 -3.52 -3.01
C THR A 96 6.28 -2.84 -4.01
N TYR A 97 7.49 -2.47 -3.56
CA TYR A 97 8.49 -1.79 -4.39
C TYR A 97 8.91 -2.64 -5.59
N PHE A 98 9.15 -2.02 -6.74
CA PHE A 98 9.34 -2.73 -8.01
C PHE A 98 10.53 -3.69 -8.09
N ASP A 99 11.50 -3.57 -7.18
CA ASP A 99 12.66 -4.47 -7.07
C ASP A 99 12.64 -5.36 -5.83
N ASP A 100 11.56 -5.30 -5.02
CA ASP A 100 11.49 -6.13 -3.82
C ASP A 100 11.59 -7.63 -4.20
N PRO A 101 12.44 -8.42 -3.53
CA PRO A 101 12.73 -9.79 -3.94
C PRO A 101 11.59 -10.78 -3.66
N LEU A 102 10.61 -10.42 -2.81
CA LEU A 102 9.55 -11.35 -2.39
C LEU A 102 8.24 -11.14 -3.15
N THR A 103 8.10 -10.07 -3.91
CA THR A 103 6.82 -9.69 -4.52
C THR A 103 6.97 -9.38 -6.01
N GLN A 104 5.85 -9.12 -6.69
CA GLN A 104 5.83 -8.85 -8.12
C GLN A 104 5.10 -7.54 -8.44
N MET A 105 5.14 -6.59 -7.51
CA MET A 105 4.49 -5.30 -7.64
C MET A 105 5.41 -4.29 -8.36
N GLY A 106 4.86 -3.15 -8.75
CA GLY A 106 5.55 -2.16 -9.57
C GLY A 106 5.67 -0.79 -8.94
N PHE A 107 5.76 -0.71 -7.61
CA PHE A 107 5.68 0.58 -6.94
C PHE A 107 7.03 1.28 -6.91
N SER A 108 7.05 2.58 -7.21
CA SER A 108 8.18 3.46 -6.92
C SER A 108 7.93 4.26 -5.64
N LEU A 109 8.97 4.87 -5.08
CA LEU A 109 8.88 5.69 -3.86
C LEU A 109 7.91 6.86 -3.99
N ALA A 110 7.62 7.33 -5.21
CA ALA A 110 6.62 8.36 -5.46
C ALA A 110 5.22 7.94 -5.02
N VAL A 111 4.89 6.64 -5.11
CA VAL A 111 3.58 6.12 -4.68
C VAL A 111 3.39 6.25 -3.18
N TYR A 112 4.44 5.98 -2.40
CA TYR A 112 4.37 6.02 -0.95
C TYR A 112 4.12 7.43 -0.43
N ARG A 113 4.66 8.46 -1.11
CA ARG A 113 4.32 9.86 -0.84
C ARG A 113 2.83 10.13 -1.06
N ASP A 114 2.28 9.63 -2.17
CA ASP A 114 0.89 9.82 -2.52
C ASP A 114 -0.06 9.06 -1.57
N ILE A 115 0.31 7.85 -1.13
CA ILE A 115 -0.38 7.08 -0.11
C ILE A 115 -0.36 7.82 1.23
N ALA A 116 0.83 8.25 1.68
CA ALA A 116 1.00 8.98 2.94
C ALA A 116 0.15 10.26 2.97
N GLN A 117 0.11 10.99 1.85
CA GLN A 117 -0.75 12.17 1.71
C GLN A 117 -2.23 11.81 1.85
N THR A 118 -2.69 10.77 1.17
CA THR A 118 -4.09 10.35 1.25
C THR A 118 -4.44 9.88 2.67
N MET A 119 -3.60 9.07 3.32
CA MET A 119 -3.79 8.63 4.70
C MET A 119 -3.82 9.79 5.70
N LYS A 120 -2.93 10.78 5.53
CA LYS A 120 -2.94 12.00 6.34
C LYS A 120 -4.26 12.76 6.23
N THR A 121 -4.76 12.94 5.00
CA THR A 121 -6.04 13.62 4.76
C THR A 121 -7.18 12.87 5.44
N ILE A 122 -7.25 11.55 5.27
CA ILE A 122 -8.23 10.67 5.90
C ILE A 122 -8.16 10.76 7.43
N ALA A 123 -6.97 10.65 8.01
CA ALA A 123 -6.81 10.71 9.46
C ALA A 123 -7.30 12.05 10.02
N ARG A 124 -6.95 13.15 9.35
CA ARG A 124 -7.39 14.49 9.76
C ARG A 124 -8.90 14.66 9.65
N GLU A 125 -9.51 14.21 8.56
CA GLU A 125 -10.91 14.45 8.25
C GLU A 125 -11.86 13.49 8.98
N TYR A 126 -11.49 12.22 9.08
CA TYR A 126 -12.38 11.17 9.58
C TYR A 126 -11.98 10.61 10.95
N CYS A 127 -10.72 10.82 11.40
CA CYS A 127 -10.19 10.18 12.60
C CYS A 127 -9.76 11.18 13.69
N GLN A 128 -10.24 12.42 13.66
CA GLN A 128 -9.82 13.49 14.59
C GLN A 128 -8.29 13.67 14.65
N ASN A 129 -7.62 13.46 13.50
CA ASN A 129 -6.17 13.48 13.36
C ASN A 129 -5.42 12.42 14.20
N LYS A 130 -6.10 11.34 14.65
CA LYS A 130 -5.49 10.21 15.33
C LYS A 130 -5.03 9.16 14.31
N TRP A 131 -3.72 9.06 14.14
CA TRP A 131 -3.08 8.12 13.22
C TRP A 131 -1.90 7.43 13.89
N VAL A 132 -1.92 6.11 13.92
CA VAL A 132 -0.79 5.25 14.30
C VAL A 132 -0.30 4.52 13.06
N ALA A 133 0.98 4.68 12.76
CA ALA A 133 1.64 4.00 11.65
C ALA A 133 2.57 2.91 12.19
N LEU A 134 2.44 1.70 11.65
CA LEU A 134 3.31 0.56 11.86
C LEU A 134 4.17 0.37 10.60
N GLY A 135 5.30 -0.31 10.76
CA GLY A 135 6.09 -0.79 9.62
C GLY A 135 5.38 -1.96 8.90
N GLY A 136 6.17 -2.91 8.41
CA GLY A 136 5.66 -4.06 7.68
C GLY A 136 6.78 -4.80 6.96
N GLY A 137 6.43 -5.51 5.90
CA GLY A 137 7.36 -6.08 4.93
C GLY A 137 8.14 -4.99 4.18
N GLY A 138 9.27 -5.39 3.62
CA GLY A 138 10.20 -4.52 2.92
C GLY A 138 11.59 -5.09 3.07
N TYR A 139 12.15 -5.61 1.99
CA TYR A 139 13.29 -6.52 2.07
C TYR A 139 14.53 -6.00 1.32
N LEU A 140 14.50 -4.72 0.94
CA LEU A 140 15.65 -3.98 0.43
C LEU A 140 16.06 -2.90 1.43
N MET A 141 17.24 -3.05 2.01
CA MET A 141 17.80 -2.14 3.01
C MET A 141 18.04 -0.74 2.45
N THR A 142 18.23 -0.62 1.15
CA THR A 142 18.31 0.67 0.47
C THR A 142 16.94 1.32 0.30
N VAL A 143 15.82 0.58 0.34
CA VAL A 143 14.46 1.11 0.08
C VAL A 143 13.72 1.41 1.38
N VAL A 144 13.76 0.52 2.37
CA VAL A 144 12.98 0.64 3.61
C VAL A 144 13.21 1.99 4.31
N PRO A 145 14.46 2.44 4.57
CA PRO A 145 14.69 3.72 5.23
C PRO A 145 14.16 4.90 4.42
N ARG A 146 14.30 4.87 3.08
CA ARG A 146 13.79 5.94 2.20
C ARG A 146 12.27 6.01 2.23
N ALA A 147 11.59 4.88 2.08
CA ALA A 147 10.14 4.80 2.05
C ALA A 147 9.52 5.19 3.40
N TRP A 148 10.03 4.68 4.51
CA TRP A 148 9.53 5.05 5.85
C TRP A 148 9.86 6.49 6.23
N THR A 149 10.97 7.05 5.74
CA THR A 149 11.24 8.49 5.88
C THR A 149 10.18 9.33 5.16
N ILE A 150 9.71 8.90 3.98
CA ILE A 150 8.64 9.60 3.25
C ILE A 150 7.32 9.60 4.05
N PHE A 151 6.93 8.46 4.62
CA PHE A 151 5.75 8.38 5.48
C PHE A 151 5.87 9.28 6.70
N LEU A 152 6.98 9.15 7.45
CA LEU A 152 7.22 9.93 8.65
C LEU A 152 7.27 11.44 8.37
N ALA A 153 7.94 11.86 7.30
CA ALA A 153 8.00 13.25 6.90
C ALA A 153 6.61 13.81 6.59
N ARG A 154 5.75 13.03 5.92
CA ARG A 154 4.36 13.44 5.67
C ARG A 154 3.56 13.55 6.97
N MET A 155 3.74 12.61 7.91
CA MET A 155 3.10 12.69 9.24
C MET A 155 3.51 13.96 9.99
N LEU A 156 4.79 14.35 9.90
CA LEU A 156 5.37 15.50 10.60
C LEU A 156 5.28 16.84 9.86
N ASP A 157 4.68 16.91 8.67
CA ASP A 157 4.69 18.11 7.80
C ASP A 157 6.10 18.60 7.45
N VAL A 158 7.03 17.67 7.24
CA VAL A 158 8.40 17.96 6.82
C VAL A 158 8.54 17.76 5.32
N GLU A 159 9.04 18.79 4.63
CA GLU A 159 9.41 18.69 3.23
C GLU A 159 10.80 18.05 3.10
N LEU A 160 10.88 17.01 2.26
CA LEU A 160 12.12 16.27 2.03
C LEU A 160 12.88 16.84 0.83
N LYS A 161 14.20 16.93 0.97
CA LYS A 161 15.11 17.15 -0.17
C LYS A 161 15.20 15.87 -0.99
N ASN A 162 15.47 16.02 -2.29
CA ASN A 162 15.70 14.87 -3.15
C ASN A 162 17.12 14.29 -2.98
N GLU A 163 18.09 15.05 -2.49
CA GLU A 163 19.44 14.56 -2.26
C GLU A 163 19.49 13.75 -0.98
N LEU A 164 20.13 12.57 -1.03
CA LEU A 164 20.35 11.73 0.15
C LEU A 164 21.62 12.16 0.89
N PRO A 165 21.66 12.06 2.24
CA PRO A 165 22.87 12.41 2.99
C PRO A 165 24.05 11.49 2.66
N ASP A 166 25.24 12.07 2.46
CA ASP A 166 26.47 11.30 2.17
C ASP A 166 26.78 10.26 3.26
N SER A 167 26.46 10.55 4.52
CA SER A 167 26.61 9.62 5.63
C SER A 167 25.74 8.37 5.45
N TRP A 168 24.48 8.55 5.05
CA TRP A 168 23.57 7.42 4.78
C TRP A 168 24.01 6.64 3.55
N ILE A 169 24.48 7.31 2.49
CA ILE A 169 25.00 6.64 1.29
C ILE A 169 26.21 5.76 1.62
N THR A 170 27.08 6.25 2.51
CA THR A 170 28.25 5.50 2.97
C THR A 170 27.82 4.27 3.78
N GLU A 171 26.96 4.46 4.77
CA GLU A 171 26.40 3.39 5.60
C GLU A 171 25.67 2.32 4.77
N ALA A 172 24.79 2.72 3.84
CA ALA A 172 24.05 1.80 2.98
C ALA A 172 24.97 0.95 2.09
N LYS A 173 26.08 1.51 1.58
CA LYS A 173 27.07 0.77 0.81
C LYS A 173 27.85 -0.25 1.65
N GLU A 174 28.04 0.03 2.93
CA GLU A 174 28.73 -0.86 3.86
C GLU A 174 27.81 -2.00 4.33
N ASP A 175 26.56 -1.68 4.68
CA ASP A 175 25.61 -2.63 5.27
C ASP A 175 24.85 -3.47 4.24
N ALA A 176 24.63 -2.93 3.03
CA ALA A 176 23.93 -3.60 1.93
C ALA A 176 24.74 -3.57 0.62
N PRO A 177 25.96 -4.14 0.60
CA PRO A 177 26.90 -4.00 -0.54
C PRO A 177 26.42 -4.66 -1.84
N TYR A 178 25.36 -5.47 -1.77
CA TYR A 178 24.77 -6.16 -2.93
C TYR A 178 23.54 -5.45 -3.50
N GLU A 179 23.07 -4.38 -2.85
CA GLU A 179 21.95 -3.57 -3.32
C GLU A 179 22.43 -2.29 -4.03
N ASP A 180 21.67 -1.86 -5.04
CA ASP A 180 21.94 -0.59 -5.72
C ASP A 180 21.67 0.58 -4.76
N THR A 181 22.73 1.24 -4.29
CA THR A 181 22.61 2.42 -3.42
C THR A 181 22.41 3.69 -4.26
N PRO A 182 21.27 4.38 -4.16
CA PRO A 182 21.01 5.61 -4.90
C PRO A 182 21.64 6.83 -4.24
N TYR A 183 21.75 7.92 -5.00
CA TYR A 183 22.14 9.24 -4.50
C TYR A 183 20.94 10.18 -4.30
N LEU A 184 19.78 9.79 -4.83
CA LEU A 184 18.54 10.56 -4.76
C LEU A 184 17.45 9.77 -4.04
N LEU A 185 16.58 10.49 -3.34
CA LEU A 185 15.42 9.96 -2.67
C LEU A 185 14.45 9.34 -3.66
N TRP A 186 14.13 10.05 -4.75
CA TRP A 186 13.16 9.60 -5.74
C TRP A 186 13.80 8.70 -6.80
N ASP A 187 13.08 7.65 -7.19
CA ASP A 187 13.50 6.75 -8.26
C ASP A 187 13.51 7.46 -9.61
N ARG A 188 14.45 7.08 -10.48
CA ARG A 188 14.54 7.57 -11.86
C ARG A 188 13.83 6.60 -12.80
N GLY A 189 12.56 6.85 -13.07
CA GLY A 189 11.73 6.00 -13.92
C GLY A 189 11.28 4.72 -13.22
N GLU A 190 10.06 4.27 -13.51
CA GLU A 190 9.47 3.08 -12.88
C GLU A 190 9.75 1.86 -13.77
N LYS A 191 10.51 0.86 -13.28
CA LYS A 191 10.86 -0.34 -14.08
C LYS A 191 9.63 -1.02 -14.67
N VAL A 192 8.55 -1.13 -13.89
CA VAL A 192 7.30 -1.73 -14.34
C VAL A 192 6.62 -0.86 -15.40
N GLU A 193 6.65 0.47 -15.32
CA GLU A 193 6.12 1.32 -16.39
C GLU A 193 6.87 1.10 -17.71
N VAL A 194 8.20 0.97 -17.66
CA VAL A 194 9.02 0.64 -18.84
C VAL A 194 8.65 -0.72 -19.42
N GLN A 195 8.46 -1.75 -18.59
CA GLN A 195 7.97 -3.06 -19.06
C GLN A 195 6.56 -2.97 -19.65
N MET A 196 5.65 -2.20 -19.03
CA MET A 196 4.28 -2.05 -19.52
C MET A 196 4.22 -1.38 -20.90
N LEU A 197 5.10 -0.41 -21.17
CA LEU A 197 5.23 0.19 -22.51
C LEU A 197 5.63 -0.84 -23.57
N SER A 198 6.39 -1.87 -23.19
CA SER A 198 6.76 -2.97 -24.09
C SER A 198 5.66 -4.04 -24.26
N HIS A 199 4.68 -4.10 -23.35
CA HIS A 199 3.59 -5.09 -23.35
C HIS A 199 2.22 -4.45 -23.05
N PRO A 200 1.65 -3.67 -23.98
CA PRO A 200 0.46 -2.84 -23.73
C PRO A 200 -0.79 -3.65 -23.34
N GLU A 201 -0.92 -4.89 -23.79
CA GLU A 201 -2.04 -5.77 -23.43
C GLU A 201 -2.03 -6.16 -21.94
N ILE A 202 -0.85 -6.31 -21.34
CA ILE A 202 -0.71 -6.60 -19.90
C ILE A 202 -1.11 -5.35 -19.11
N ALA A 203 -0.63 -4.18 -19.54
CA ALA A 203 -0.98 -2.91 -18.92
C ALA A 203 -2.50 -2.67 -18.93
N LYS A 204 -3.16 -2.96 -20.06
CA LYS A 204 -4.61 -2.86 -20.19
C LYS A 204 -5.34 -3.78 -19.20
N LYS A 205 -4.93 -5.05 -19.09
CA LYS A 205 -5.54 -6.00 -18.13
C LYS A 205 -5.44 -5.52 -16.69
N ILE A 206 -4.28 -4.99 -16.26
CA ILE A 206 -4.09 -4.46 -14.91
C ILE A 206 -4.96 -3.23 -14.67
N ILE A 207 -5.04 -2.33 -15.64
CA ILE A 207 -5.88 -1.13 -15.54
C ILE A 207 -7.37 -1.51 -15.47
N ASP A 208 -7.82 -2.40 -16.33
CA ASP A 208 -9.23 -2.81 -16.37
C ASP A 208 -9.61 -3.60 -15.10
N TYR A 209 -8.70 -4.42 -14.57
CA TYR A 209 -8.91 -5.11 -13.30
C TYR A 209 -8.95 -4.15 -12.10
N THR A 210 -8.04 -3.19 -11.99
CA THR A 210 -8.09 -2.20 -10.91
C THR A 210 -9.33 -1.31 -11.00
N LYS A 211 -9.88 -1.05 -12.21
CA LYS A 211 -11.19 -0.40 -12.36
C LYS A 211 -12.33 -1.28 -11.87
N SER A 212 -12.35 -2.57 -12.18
CA SER A 212 -13.41 -3.46 -11.68
C SER A 212 -13.39 -3.57 -10.15
N LEU A 213 -12.21 -3.52 -9.51
CA LEU A 213 -12.10 -3.42 -8.05
C LEU A 213 -12.75 -2.13 -7.49
N VAL A 214 -12.63 -1.00 -8.20
CA VAL A 214 -13.32 0.24 -7.83
C VAL A 214 -14.85 0.07 -7.96
N GLU A 215 -15.32 -0.53 -9.05
CA GLU A 215 -16.75 -0.80 -9.28
C GLU A 215 -17.32 -1.68 -8.16
N ILE A 216 -16.67 -2.82 -7.88
CA ILE A 216 -17.06 -3.72 -6.79
C ILE A 216 -17.05 -3.00 -5.44
N SER A 217 -16.06 -2.14 -5.19
CA SER A 217 -16.03 -1.36 -3.95
C SER A 217 -17.22 -0.41 -3.81
N ASN A 218 -17.65 0.24 -4.90
CA ASN A 218 -18.82 1.13 -4.87
C ASN A 218 -20.13 0.34 -4.73
N GLU A 219 -20.20 -0.89 -5.22
CA GLU A 219 -21.42 -1.72 -5.12
C GLU A 219 -21.56 -2.42 -3.77
N LYS A 220 -20.43 -2.84 -3.16
CA LYS A 220 -20.43 -3.78 -2.03
C LYS A 220 -20.14 -3.14 -0.68
N TYR A 221 -19.30 -2.10 -0.64
CA TYR A 221 -18.74 -1.57 0.61
C TYR A 221 -19.13 -0.12 0.91
N ILE A 222 -19.70 0.57 -0.07
CA ILE A 222 -20.12 1.98 0.05
C ILE A 222 -21.64 1.99 -0.19
N PRO A 223 -22.48 2.29 0.83
CA PRO A 223 -23.92 2.45 0.64
C PRO A 223 -24.30 3.65 -0.21
#